data_AF-A0A1S8FHR6-F1
#
_entry.id   AF-A0A1S8FHR6-F1
#
_cell.length_a   1.000
_cell.length_b   1.000
_cell.length_c   1.000
_cell.angle_alpha   90.00
_cell.angle_beta   90.00
_cell.angle_gamma   90.00
#
_symmetry.space_group_name_H-M   'P 1'
#
loop_
_entity.id
_entity.type
_entity.pdbx_description
1 polymer ?
#
loop_
_entity_poly.entity_id
_entity_poly.type
_entity_poly.pdbx_seq_one_letter_code
_entity_poly.pdbx_strand_id
1 'polypeptide(L)'
;MHERLLVGLLNHPWIFTALGQALLGLGSAMAVLGLRVGRLGRRVERIFGRHGLEGPDVMSALPWWMRMLTPETIGDWTVVAIILATGAYLIYLGKWARRQLRG
;
A
#
# COMPACT_ATOMS: atom_id res chain seq x y z
N MET A 1 -25.46 5.65 20.79
CA MET A 1 -24.33 6.54 20.43
C MET A 1 -23.60 6.07 19.17
N HIS A 2 -23.31 4.76 19.03
CA HIS A 2 -22.74 4.18 17.79
C HIS A 2 -23.61 4.34 16.54
N GLU A 3 -24.95 4.27 16.66
CA GLU A 3 -25.87 4.54 15.54
C GLU A 3 -25.74 5.96 14.98
N ARG A 4 -25.51 6.98 15.83
CA ARG A 4 -25.31 8.36 15.36
C ARG A 4 -23.99 8.54 14.60
N LEU A 5 -22.95 7.80 14.99
CA LEU A 5 -21.68 7.78 14.25
C LEU A 5 -21.82 7.07 12.91
N LEU A 6 -22.54 5.94 12.86
CA LEU A 6 -22.81 5.20 11.62
C LEU A 6 -23.68 6.01 10.65
N VAL A 7 -24.72 6.68 11.14
CA VAL A 7 -25.58 7.57 10.34
C VAL A 7 -24.80 8.81 9.87
N GLY A 8 -23.93 9.38 10.69
CA GLY A 8 -23.03 10.47 10.31
C GLY A 8 -22.00 10.06 9.24
N LEU A 9 -21.45 8.84 9.33
CA LEU A 9 -20.53 8.28 8.33
C LEU A 9 -21.24 8.04 6.99
N LEU A 10 -22.46 7.50 7.03
CA LEU A 10 -23.29 7.24 5.84
C LEU A 10 -23.73 8.52 5.13
N ASN A 11 -23.94 9.62 5.85
CA ASN A 11 -24.27 10.93 5.27
C ASN A 11 -23.08 11.62 4.57
N HIS A 12 -21.87 11.10 4.74
CA HIS A 12 -20.65 11.66 4.15
C HIS A 12 -19.93 10.62 3.29
N PRO A 13 -20.54 10.19 2.17
CA PRO A 13 -20.00 9.14 1.31
C PRO A 13 -18.67 9.51 0.62
N TRP A 14 -18.30 10.79 0.68
CA TRP A 14 -16.99 11.29 0.26
C TRP A 14 -15.85 10.81 1.17
N ILE A 15 -16.10 10.57 2.47
CA ILE A 15 -15.11 10.08 3.44
C ILE A 15 -14.61 8.69 3.04
N PHE A 16 -15.52 7.77 2.68
CA PHE A 16 -15.15 6.43 2.20
C PHE A 16 -14.31 6.49 0.91
N THR A 17 -14.63 7.44 0.03
CA THR A 17 -13.86 7.61 -1.22
C THR A 17 -12.45 8.14 -0.93
N ALA A 18 -12.33 9.13 -0.05
CA ALA A 18 -11.05 9.70 0.34
C ALA A 18 -10.16 8.67 1.07
N LEU A 19 -10.74 7.92 2.00
CA LEU A 19 -10.06 6.80 2.67
C LEU A 19 -9.60 5.74 1.67
N GLY A 20 -10.46 5.35 0.73
CA GLY A 20 -10.10 4.38 -0.29
C GLY A 20 -8.99 4.88 -1.22
N GLN A 21 -8.99 6.17 -1.60
CA GLN A 21 -7.89 6.78 -2.36
C GLN A 21 -6.58 6.83 -1.56
N ALA A 22 -6.65 7.13 -0.26
CA ALA A 22 -5.48 7.12 0.61
C ALA A 22 -4.86 5.72 0.71
N LEU A 23 -5.70 4.68 0.88
CA LEU A 23 -5.23 3.29 0.89
C LEU A 23 -4.64 2.86 -0.45
N LEU A 24 -5.26 3.24 -1.58
CA LEU A 24 -4.68 2.96 -2.90
C LEU A 24 -3.33 3.67 -3.08
N GLY A 25 -3.21 4.93 -2.66
CA GLY A 25 -1.96 5.68 -2.70
C GLY A 25 -0.87 5.01 -1.86
N LEU A 26 -1.20 4.61 -0.64
CA LEU A 26 -0.29 3.92 0.27
C LEU A 26 0.15 2.57 -0.31
N GLY A 27 -0.81 1.70 -0.67
CA GLY A 27 -0.50 0.38 -1.23
C GLY A 27 0.30 0.45 -2.52
N SER A 28 0.01 1.43 -3.39
CA SER A 28 0.78 1.65 -4.63
C SER A 28 2.19 2.14 -4.34
N ALA A 29 2.36 3.03 -3.36
CA ALA A 29 3.68 3.50 -2.94
C ALA A 29 4.53 2.34 -2.38
N MET A 30 3.95 1.51 -1.52
CA MET A 30 4.61 0.30 -0.98
C MET A 30 5.01 -0.67 -2.11
N ALA A 31 4.12 -0.94 -3.06
CA ALA A 31 4.41 -1.80 -4.20
C ALA A 31 5.56 -1.26 -5.06
N VAL A 32 5.54 0.03 -5.38
CA VAL A 32 6.61 0.67 -6.18
C VAL A 32 7.94 0.65 -5.43
N LEU A 33 7.94 0.93 -4.13
CA LEU A 33 9.11 0.84 -3.27
C LEU A 33 9.69 -0.58 -3.28
N GLY A 34 8.89 -1.60 -2.98
CA GLY A 34 9.31 -3.01 -3.01
C GLY A 34 9.91 -3.42 -4.36
N LEU A 35 9.25 -3.05 -5.47
CA LEU A 35 9.76 -3.36 -6.80
C LEU A 35 11.07 -2.64 -7.13
N ARG A 36 11.23 -1.38 -6.71
CA ARG A 36 12.46 -0.62 -6.97
C ARG A 36 13.61 -1.12 -6.13
N VAL A 37 13.38 -1.41 -4.86
CA VAL A 37 14.41 -1.92 -3.96
C VAL A 37 14.83 -3.34 -4.37
N GLY A 38 13.90 -4.22 -4.73
CA GLY A 38 14.23 -5.55 -5.27
C GLY A 38 14.97 -5.51 -6.61
N ARG A 39 14.76 -4.47 -7.45
CA ARG A 39 15.59 -4.25 -8.65
C ARG A 39 16.99 -3.77 -8.32
N LEU A 40 17.13 -2.87 -7.33
CA LEU A 40 18.42 -2.42 -6.82
C LEU A 40 19.22 -3.58 -6.22
N GLY A 41 18.61 -4.39 -5.36
CA GLY A 41 19.21 -5.60 -4.78
C GLY A 41 19.80 -6.52 -5.85
N ARG A 42 19.00 -6.92 -6.83
CA ARG A 42 19.47 -7.77 -7.95
C ARG A 42 20.57 -7.14 -8.79
N ARG A 43 20.57 -5.81 -8.95
CA ARG A 43 21.62 -5.10 -9.69
C ARG A 43 22.93 -5.10 -8.91
N VAL A 44 22.86 -4.83 -7.61
CA VAL A 44 24.00 -4.83 -6.69
C VAL A 44 24.58 -6.25 -6.60
N GLU A 45 23.75 -7.25 -6.34
CA GLU A 45 24.16 -8.66 -6.28
C GLU A 45 24.87 -9.11 -7.56
N ARG A 46 24.36 -8.72 -8.74
CA ARG A 46 25.02 -9.03 -10.02
C ARG A 46 26.39 -8.35 -10.16
N ILE A 47 26.55 -7.13 -9.66
CA ILE A 47 27.84 -6.41 -9.72
C ILE A 47 28.84 -7.06 -8.77
N PHE A 48 28.43 -7.36 -7.54
CA PHE A 48 29.29 -7.97 -6.52
C PHE A 48 29.66 -9.41 -6.87
N GLY A 49 28.72 -10.20 -7.40
CA GLY A 49 28.97 -11.56 -7.87
C GLY A 49 29.99 -11.64 -9.01
N ARG A 50 30.10 -10.61 -9.86
CA ARG A 50 31.17 -10.53 -10.88
C ARG A 50 32.57 -10.35 -10.29
N HIS A 51 32.66 -9.83 -9.08
CA HIS A 51 33.93 -9.60 -8.38
C HIS A 51 34.21 -10.66 -7.32
N GLY A 52 33.39 -11.72 -7.23
CA GLY A 52 33.52 -12.78 -6.22
C GLY A 52 33.26 -12.30 -4.78
N LEU A 53 32.58 -11.16 -4.62
CA LEU A 53 32.25 -10.59 -3.32
C LEU A 53 30.80 -10.90 -2.95
N GLU A 54 30.53 -11.05 -1.66
CA GLU A 54 29.16 -11.12 -1.15
C GLU A 54 28.43 -9.78 -1.41
N GLY A 55 27.20 -9.87 -1.90
CA GLY A 55 26.38 -8.70 -2.19
C GLY A 55 25.93 -8.01 -0.89
N PRO A 56 26.13 -6.69 -0.73
CA PRO A 56 25.68 -5.98 0.45
C PRO A 56 24.15 -5.95 0.52
N ASP A 57 23.61 -6.06 1.74
CA ASP A 57 22.18 -5.94 1.97
C ASP A 57 21.71 -4.50 1.74
N VAL A 58 20.95 -4.30 0.67
CA VAL A 58 20.42 -2.98 0.26
C VAL A 58 19.38 -2.45 1.26
N MET A 59 18.69 -3.33 1.99
CA MET A 59 17.67 -2.93 2.97
C MET A 59 18.30 -2.26 4.20
N SER A 60 19.48 -2.73 4.61
CA SER A 60 20.24 -2.14 5.72
C SER A 60 20.59 -0.67 5.52
N ALA A 61 20.75 -0.22 4.27
CA ALA A 61 21.08 1.16 3.91
C ALA A 61 19.88 2.13 3.99
N LEU A 62 18.65 1.60 4.08
CA LEU A 62 17.44 2.42 4.14
C LEU A 62 17.13 2.86 5.58
N PRO A 63 16.50 4.04 5.78
CA PRO A 63 15.93 4.41 7.07
C PRO A 63 14.93 3.37 7.58
N TRP A 64 14.85 3.19 8.90
CA TRP A 64 14.00 2.15 9.53
C TRP A 64 12.52 2.23 9.12
N TRP A 65 11.98 3.44 8.93
CA TRP A 65 10.60 3.66 8.51
C TRP A 65 10.34 3.25 7.04
N MET A 66 11.35 3.36 6.18
CA MET A 66 11.26 2.88 4.79
C MET A 66 11.25 1.36 4.74
N ARG A 67 12.03 0.71 5.62
CA ARG A 67 12.04 -0.76 5.72
C ARG A 67 10.67 -1.30 6.10
N MET A 68 9.98 -0.65 7.04
CA MET A 68 8.59 -1.01 7.41
C MET A 68 7.59 -0.93 6.24
N LEU A 69 7.85 -0.09 5.25
CA LEU A 69 6.96 0.12 4.10
C LEU A 69 7.37 -0.67 2.86
N THR A 70 8.53 -1.33 2.88
CA THR A 70 9.06 -2.04 1.74
C THR A 70 8.71 -3.52 1.88
N PRO A 71 7.84 -4.07 1.02
CA PRO A 71 7.48 -5.48 1.10
C PRO A 71 8.66 -6.37 0.67
N GLU A 72 9.13 -7.22 1.58
CA GLU A 72 10.25 -8.14 1.34
C GLU A 72 9.76 -9.57 1.15
N THR A 73 8.78 -9.98 1.96
CA THR A 73 8.27 -11.35 1.99
C THR A 73 6.97 -11.49 1.20
N ILE A 74 6.62 -12.74 0.85
CA ILE A 74 5.31 -13.06 0.26
C ILE A 74 4.16 -12.58 1.18
N GLY A 75 4.36 -12.64 2.50
CA GLY A 75 3.42 -12.10 3.49
C GLY A 75 3.19 -10.60 3.31
N ASP A 76 4.26 -9.81 3.16
CA ASP A 76 4.15 -8.36 3.00
C ASP A 76 3.49 -7.98 1.67
N TRP A 77 3.80 -8.70 0.58
CA TRP A 77 3.13 -8.53 -0.71
C TRP A 77 1.63 -8.84 -0.62
N THR A 78 1.25 -9.84 0.19
CA THR A 78 -0.15 -10.17 0.46
C THR A 78 -0.83 -9.03 1.21
N VAL A 79 -0.17 -8.42 2.20
CA VAL A 79 -0.67 -7.23 2.92
C VAL A 79 -0.87 -6.06 1.96
N VAL A 80 0.08 -5.80 1.06
CA VAL A 80 -0.05 -4.75 0.03
C VAL A 80 -1.27 -5.02 -0.86
N ALA A 81 -1.47 -6.27 -1.30
CA ALA A 81 -2.65 -6.64 -2.08
C ALA A 81 -3.97 -6.42 -1.32
N ILE A 82 -4.00 -6.75 -0.02
CA ILE A 82 -5.16 -6.49 0.85
C ILE A 82 -5.43 -4.98 0.94
N ILE A 83 -4.41 -4.16 1.22
CA ILE A 83 -4.54 -2.69 1.31
C ILE A 83 -5.14 -2.12 0.01
N LEU A 84 -4.63 -2.57 -1.14
CA LEU A 84 -5.12 -2.14 -2.45
C LEU A 84 -6.58 -2.57 -2.68
N ALA A 85 -6.91 -3.82 -2.38
CA ALA A 85 -8.25 -4.36 -2.52
C ALA A 85 -9.26 -3.64 -1.61
N THR A 86 -8.90 -3.41 -0.34
CA THR A 86 -9.70 -2.64 0.61
C THR A 86 -9.90 -1.20 0.13
N GLY A 87 -8.85 -0.55 -0.35
CA GLY A 87 -8.93 0.81 -0.91
C GLY A 87 -9.90 0.90 -2.08
N ALA A 88 -9.82 -0.05 -3.03
CA ALA A 88 -10.75 -0.14 -4.16
C ALA A 88 -12.19 -0.37 -3.70
N TYR A 89 -12.40 -1.25 -2.73
CA TYR A 89 -13.72 -1.57 -2.19
C TYR A 89 -14.37 -0.36 -1.49
N LEU A 90 -13.61 0.40 -0.71
CA LEU A 90 -14.09 1.63 -0.07
C LEU A 90 -14.48 2.71 -1.07
N ILE A 91 -13.74 2.86 -2.18
CA ILE A 91 -14.12 3.76 -3.28
C ILE A 91 -15.43 3.30 -3.91
N TYR A 92 -15.60 2.00 -4.16
CA TYR A 92 -16.82 1.45 -4.72
C TYR A 92 -18.02 1.70 -3.79
N LEU A 93 -17.86 1.42 -2.50
CA LEU A 93 -18.86 1.67 -1.47
C LEU A 93 -19.26 3.16 -1.40
N GLY A 94 -18.28 4.08 -1.40
CA GLY A 94 -18.53 5.52 -1.37
C GLY A 94 -19.19 6.05 -2.65
N LYS A 95 -18.90 5.46 -3.81
CA LYS A 95 -19.62 5.76 -5.06
C LYS A 95 -21.06 5.24 -5.03
N TRP A 96 -21.27 4.03 -4.52
CA TRP A 96 -22.59 3.43 -4.37
C TRP A 96 -23.47 4.24 -3.40
N ALA A 97 -22.95 4.57 -2.21
CA ALA A 97 -23.67 5.36 -1.21
C ALA A 97 -24.08 6.75 -1.74
N ARG A 98 -23.21 7.42 -2.53
CA ARG A 98 -23.56 8.67 -3.22
C ARG A 98 -24.72 8.53 -4.20
N ARG A 99 -24.84 7.39 -4.88
CA ARG A 99 -25.95 7.14 -5.82
C ARG A 99 -27.26 6.96 -5.07
N GLN A 100 -27.25 6.24 -3.95
CA GLN A 100 -28.44 6.01 -3.13
C GLN A 100 -28.98 7.31 -2.49
N LEU A 101 -28.10 8.23 -2.10
CA LEU A 101 -28.50 9.52 -1.50
C LEU A 101 -29.03 10.56 -2.51
N ARG A 102 -28.89 10.30 -3.82
CA ARG A 102 -29.39 11.17 -4.90
C ARG A 102 -30.68 10.64 -5.55
N GLY A 103 -31.06 9.41 -5.23
CA GLY A 103 -32.27 8.76 -5.71
C GLY A 103 -33.48 9.02 -4.84
#